data_AF-A0A9D2JM31-F1
#
_entry.id   AF-A0A9D2JM31-F1
#
_cell.length_a   1.000
_cell.length_b   1.000
_cell.length_c   1.000
_cell.angle_alpha   90.00
_cell.angle_beta   90.00
_cell.angle_gamma   90.00
#
_symmetry.space_group_name_H-M   'P 1'
#
loop_
_entity.id
_entity.type
_entity.pdbx_description
1 polymer ?
#
loop_
_entity_poly.entity_id
_entity_poly.type
_entity_poly.pdbx_seq_one_letter_code
_entity_poly.pdbx_strand_id
1 'polypeptide(L)'
;MAEIKYDIIQKIAVLAQRPRGWERQLNLISWNDGEPKYDIRDWSPDGSRMGKGISLSAEELGALKGILEEMDEITVPAEPDGPEA
;
A
#
# COMPACT_ATOMS: atom_id res chain seq x y z
N MET A 1 -21.76 8.32 9.25
CA MET A 1 -20.45 8.14 8.59
C MET A 1 -20.73 7.98 7.12
N ALA A 2 -20.14 8.81 6.25
CA ALA A 2 -20.34 8.67 4.82
C ALA A 2 -19.78 7.31 4.38
N GLU A 3 -20.59 6.56 3.63
CA GLU A 3 -20.16 5.29 3.04
C GLU A 3 -19.08 5.62 2.00
N ILE A 4 -17.84 5.18 2.23
CA ILE A 4 -16.74 5.42 1.30
C ILE A 4 -16.92 4.43 0.16
N LYS A 5 -17.26 4.96 -1.03
CA LYS A 5 -17.31 4.15 -2.25
C LYS A 5 -15.92 4.04 -2.83
N TYR A 6 -15.57 2.86 -3.32
CA TYR A 6 -14.31 2.61 -3.99
C TYR A 6 -14.50 1.58 -5.08
N ASP A 7 -13.75 1.74 -6.16
CA ASP A 7 -13.75 0.82 -7.30
C ASP A 7 -12.30 0.42 -7.60
N ILE A 8 -12.03 -0.89 -7.55
CA ILE A 8 -10.70 -1.42 -7.86
C ILE A 8 -10.60 -1.54 -9.37
N ILE A 9 -10.02 -0.52 -9.99
CA ILE A 9 -9.85 -0.44 -11.45
C ILE A 9 -8.86 -1.51 -11.92
N GLN A 10 -7.75 -1.71 -11.18
CA GLN A 10 -6.73 -2.68 -11.54
C GLN A 10 -6.00 -3.21 -10.30
N LYS A 11 -5.74 -4.51 -10.27
CA LYS A 11 -4.81 -5.12 -9.32
C LYS A 11 -3.42 -5.18 -9.95
N ILE A 12 -2.43 -4.55 -9.31
CA ILE A 12 -1.11 -4.37 -9.91
C ILE A 12 -0.14 -5.42 -9.36
N ALA A 13 0.02 -5.50 -8.03
CA ALA A 13 0.97 -6.42 -7.41
C ALA A 13 0.59 -6.76 -5.97
N VAL A 14 1.04 -7.93 -5.50
CA VAL A 14 1.02 -8.30 -4.08
C VAL A 14 2.41 -8.05 -3.52
N LEU A 15 2.52 -7.13 -2.56
CA LEU A 15 3.78 -6.75 -1.91
C LEU A 15 4.16 -7.69 -0.77
N ALA A 16 3.16 -8.22 -0.05
CA ALA A 16 3.39 -9.15 1.06
C ALA A 16 2.15 -10.01 1.35
N GLN A 17 2.39 -11.25 1.76
CA GLN A 17 1.35 -12.09 2.37
C GLN A 17 1.33 -11.87 3.88
N ARG A 18 0.12 -11.80 4.45
CA ARG A 18 -0.12 -11.63 5.88
C ARG A 18 -0.86 -12.83 6.45
N PRO A 19 -0.84 -13.02 7.79
CA PRO A 19 -1.60 -14.07 8.44
C PRO A 19 -3.09 -14.02 8.05
N ARG A 20 -3.74 -15.18 8.08
CA ARG A 20 -5.18 -15.32 7.76
C ARG A 20 -5.55 -14.94 6.32
N GLY A 21 -4.61 -15.08 5.38
CA GLY A 21 -4.85 -14.87 3.95
C GLY A 21 -5.00 -13.40 3.56
N TRP A 22 -4.64 -12.47 4.44
CA TRP A 22 -4.60 -11.06 4.09
C TRP A 22 -3.40 -10.79 3.19
N GLU A 23 -3.53 -9.84 2.28
CA GLU A 23 -2.47 -9.50 1.33
C GLU A 23 -2.27 -7.99 1.30
N ARG A 24 -1.01 -7.57 1.41
CA ARG A 24 -0.66 -6.19 1.10
C ARG A 24 -0.58 -6.07 -0.40
N GLN A 25 -1.48 -5.29 -0.99
CA GLN A 25 -1.57 -5.16 -2.44
C GLN A 25 -1.35 -3.71 -2.86
N LEU A 26 -0.71 -3.53 -4.00
CA LEU A 26 -0.73 -2.31 -4.78
C LEU A 26 -1.84 -2.45 -5.84
N ASN A 27 -2.83 -1.57 -5.77
CA ASN A 27 -3.97 -1.54 -6.67
C ASN A 27 -4.15 -0.13 -7.24
N LEU A 28 -4.83 0.00 -8.37
CA LEU A 28 -5.35 1.27 -8.87
C LEU A 28 -6.82 1.37 -8.43
N ILE A 29 -7.16 2.36 -7.62
CA ILE A 29 -8.48 2.50 -7.00
C ILE A 29 -9.04 3.89 -7.26
N SER A 30 -10.27 3.95 -7.75
CA SER A 30 -11.07 5.18 -7.76
C SER A 30 -11.85 5.29 -6.45
N TRP A 31 -11.71 6.42 -5.77
CA TRP A 31 -12.42 6.71 -4.51
C TRP A 31 -13.54 7.69 -4.77
N ASN A 32 -14.78 7.34 -4.38
CA ASN A 32 -15.99 8.15 -4.55
C ASN A 32 -16.16 8.70 -5.99
N ASP A 33 -15.96 7.84 -7.00
CA ASP A 33 -16.02 8.19 -8.42
C ASP A 33 -15.00 9.27 -8.83
N GLY A 34 -13.98 9.49 -7.99
CA GLY A 34 -12.89 10.41 -8.25
C GLY A 34 -11.82 9.81 -9.15
N GLU A 35 -10.76 10.60 -9.37
CA GLU A 35 -9.63 10.19 -10.18
C GLU A 35 -8.94 8.95 -9.57
N PRO A 36 -8.63 7.92 -10.37
CA PRO A 36 -8.01 6.70 -9.88
C PRO A 36 -6.60 6.98 -9.34
N LYS A 37 -6.33 6.45 -8.15
CA LYS A 37 -5.06 6.59 -7.43
C LYS A 37 -4.43 5.23 -7.16
N TYR A 38 -3.11 5.22 -7.07
CA TYR A 38 -2.36 4.03 -6.69
C TYR A 38 -2.49 3.83 -5.18
N ASP A 39 -3.06 2.72 -4.75
CA ASP A 39 -3.34 2.45 -3.35
C ASP A 39 -2.56 1.24 -2.88
N ILE A 40 -1.79 1.43 -1.80
CA ILE A 40 -1.10 0.36 -1.10
C ILE A 40 -1.82 0.09 0.20
N ARG A 41 -2.45 -1.08 0.31
CA ARG A 41 -3.27 -1.41 1.47
C ARG A 41 -3.35 -2.91 1.70
N ASP A 42 -3.62 -3.26 2.94
CA ASP A 42 -3.88 -4.65 3.31
C ASP A 42 -5.34 -5.01 2.96
N TRP A 43 -5.53 -6.00 2.10
CA TRP A 43 -6.84 -6.49 1.67
C TRP A 43 -7.10 -7.87 2.28
N SER A 44 -8.35 -8.14 2.66
CA SER A 44 -8.80 -9.49 2.96
C SER A 44 -8.72 -10.39 1.71
N PRO A 45 -8.64 -11.72 1.87
CA PRO A 45 -8.58 -12.65 0.73
C PRO A 45 -9.73 -12.46 -0.26
N ASP A 46 -10.94 -12.15 0.23
CA ASP A 46 -12.12 -11.89 -0.59
C ASP A 46 -12.24 -10.43 -1.09
N GLY A 47 -11.25 -9.58 -0.79
CA GLY A 47 -11.25 -8.15 -1.17
C GLY A 47 -12.35 -7.29 -0.52
N SER A 48 -13.20 -7.85 0.34
CA SER A 48 -14.33 -7.11 0.93
C SER A 48 -13.93 -6.18 2.07
N ARG A 49 -12.81 -6.44 2.73
CA ARG A 49 -12.29 -5.63 3.83
C ARG A 49 -10.94 -5.04 3.45
N MET A 50 -10.79 -3.78 3.81
CA MET A 50 -9.57 -3.01 3.60
C MET A 50 -9.00 -2.61 4.97
N GLY A 51 -7.68 -2.74 5.12
CA GLY A 51 -6.93 -2.34 6.29
C GLY A 51 -6.45 -0.90 6.20
N LYS A 52 -5.46 -0.55 7.04
CA LYS A 52 -4.73 0.72 6.89
C LYS A 52 -3.88 0.68 5.62
N GLY A 53 -3.80 1.81 4.94
CA GLY A 53 -3.05 1.95 3.70
C GLY A 53 -2.82 3.41 3.35
N ILE A 54 -2.20 3.61 2.20
CA ILE A 54 -1.91 4.93 1.64
C ILE A 54 -2.36 4.96 0.18
N SER A 55 -3.01 6.06 -0.20
CA SER A 55 -3.31 6.36 -1.59
C SER A 55 -2.29 7.38 -2.10
N LEU A 56 -1.68 7.08 -3.23
CA LEU A 56 -0.64 7.85 -3.90
C LEU A 56 -1.18 8.28 -5.27
N SER A 57 -0.98 9.55 -5.58
CA SER A 57 -1.22 10.10 -6.92
C SER A 57 -0.17 9.55 -7.89
N ALA A 58 -0.40 9.68 -9.20
CA ALA A 58 0.58 9.23 -10.19
C ALA A 58 1.95 9.90 -10.03
N GLU A 59 1.96 11.18 -9.67
CA GLU A 59 3.17 11.96 -9.37
C GLU A 59 3.92 11.42 -8.14
N GLU A 60 3.19 11.12 -7.05
CA GLU A 60 3.76 10.58 -5.81
C GLU A 60 4.35 9.18 -6.03
N LEU A 61 3.67 8.33 -6.81
CA LEU A 61 4.20 7.01 -7.16
C LEU A 61 5.44 7.13 -8.06
N GLY A 62 5.45 8.09 -9.00
CA GLY A 62 6.61 8.37 -9.84
C GLY A 62 7.83 8.82 -9.03
N ALA A 63 7.61 9.74 -8.07
CA ALA A 63 8.65 10.16 -7.14
C ALA A 63 9.16 8.98 -6.27
N LEU A 64 8.25 8.17 -5.74
CA LEU A 64 8.61 6.96 -4.98
C LEU A 64 9.43 5.99 -5.83
N LYS A 65 9.05 5.76 -7.09
CA LYS A 65 9.81 4.91 -8.01
C LYS A 65 11.23 5.43 -8.19
N GLY A 66 11.41 6.74 -8.41
CA GLY A 66 12.73 7.36 -8.53
C GLY A 66 13.59 7.13 -7.28
N ILE A 67 13.02 7.38 -6.10
CA ILE A 67 13.71 7.14 -4.82
C ILE A 67 14.10 5.66 -4.69
N LEU A 68 13.18 4.73 -5.00
CA LEU A 68 13.45 3.30 -4.92
C LEU A 68 14.52 2.82 -5.91
N GLU A 69 14.62 3.45 -7.08
CA GLU A 69 15.69 3.15 -8.06
C GLU A 69 17.05 3.69 -7.60
N GLU A 70 17.09 4.79 -6.84
CA GLU A 70 18.31 5.34 -6.24
C GLU A 70 18.74 4.59 -4.95
N MET A 71 17.81 3.90 -4.29
CA MET A 71 18.09 3.08 -3.11
C MET A 71 18.70 1.74 -3.51
N ASP A 72 20.03 1.65 -3.48
CA ASP A 72 20.79 0.42 -3.79
C ASP A 72 20.54 -0.71 -2.77
N GLU A 73 20.27 -0.36 -1.50
CA GLU A 73 19.95 -1.32 -0.44
C GLU A 73 18.80 -0.79 0.45
N ILE A 74 17.67 -1.49 0.46
CA ILE A 74 16.60 -1.26 1.46
C ILE A 74 17.00 -1.97 2.75
N THR A 75 17.86 -1.32 3.52
CA THR A 75 18.27 -1.75 4.85
C THR A 75 17.55 -0.90 5.89
N VAL A 76 16.81 -1.57 6.79
CA VAL A 76 16.35 -0.92 8.01
C VAL A 76 17.57 -0.79 8.92
N PRO A 77 17.99 0.43 9.31
CA PRO A 77 19.07 0.55 10.28
C PRO A 77 18.65 -0.21 11.53
N ALA A 78 19.46 -1.20 11.92
CA ALA A 78 19.23 -1.95 13.15
C ALA A 78 19.04 -0.94 14.28
N GLU A 79 17.87 -0.97 14.91
CA GLU A 79 17.61 -0.13 16.09
C GLU A 79 18.78 -0.38 17.07
N PRO A 80 19.47 0.67 17.56
CA PRO A 80 20.45 0.46 18.60
C PRO A 80 19.69 -0.12 19.79
N ASP A 81 19.99 -1.39 20.10
CA ASP A 81 19.50 -2.15 21.24
C ASP A 81 19.24 -1.20 22.41
N GLY A 82 17.95 -0.89 22.63
CA GLY A 82 17.54 -0.14 23.80
C GLY A 82 17.99 -0.92 25.03
N PRO A 83 18.48 -0.24 26.10
CA PRO A 83 19.12 -0.93 27.19
C PRO A 83 18.17 -1.99 27.76
N GLU A 84 18.62 -3.24 27.71
CA GLU A 84 18.05 -4.38 28.44
C GLU A 84 17.78 -3.92 29.87
N ALA A 85 16.50 -3.89 30.26
CA ALA A 85 16.04 -3.56 31.61
C ALA A 85 15.50 -4.81 32.29
#